data_AF-A0A257JIV5-F1
#
_entry.id   AF-A0A257JIV5-F1
#
_cell.length_a   1.000
_cell.length_b   1.000
_cell.length_c   1.000
_cell.angle_alpha   90.00
_cell.angle_beta   90.00
_cell.angle_gamma   90.00
#
_symmetry.space_group_name_H-M   'P 1'
#
loop_
_entity.id
_entity.type
_entity.pdbx_description
1 polymer ?
#
loop_
_entity_poly.entity_id
_entity_poly.type
_entity_poly.pdbx_seq_one_letter_code
_entity_poly.pdbx_strand_id
1 'polypeptide(L)'
;MVVTTNRRVYLLALKASGESEAFNAAVSWTHPLPQAPKSQVAVGPAEITPKPTAPAPILSAHGPEAYRIRTGWRKPEWTPVSVHDDGRQTFITFPETLATTEAPPLFVMNERGEAQLTNWRKHGNSYVVDRLFQKAELRIGGERPQIVKIERRGDQS
;
A
#
# COMPACT_ATOMS: atom_id res chain seq x y z
N MET A 1 19.96 -10.11 -18.50
CA MET A 1 19.53 -11.04 -17.42
C MET A 1 18.13 -11.53 -17.75
N VAL A 2 17.79 -12.78 -17.42
CA VAL A 2 16.45 -13.36 -17.70
C VAL A 2 15.84 -13.85 -16.40
N VAL A 3 14.57 -13.51 -16.14
CA VAL A 3 13.79 -14.02 -15.00
C VAL A 3 12.52 -14.68 -15.52
N THR A 4 12.36 -15.96 -15.23
CA THR A 4 11.22 -16.77 -15.65
C THR A 4 10.31 -17.02 -14.46
N THR A 5 9.01 -16.79 -14.64
CA THR A 5 7.97 -17.13 -13.66
C THR A 5 6.98 -18.10 -14.29
N ASN A 6 6.03 -18.58 -13.50
CA ASN A 6 4.97 -19.47 -13.97
C ASN A 6 4.05 -18.85 -15.06
N ARG A 7 4.02 -17.51 -15.21
CA ARG A 7 3.12 -16.82 -16.15
C ARG A 7 3.82 -15.91 -17.16
N ARG A 8 5.09 -15.55 -16.94
CA ARG A 8 5.81 -14.54 -17.75
C ARG A 8 7.31 -14.77 -17.76
N VAL A 9 7.97 -14.31 -18.83
CA VAL A 9 9.42 -14.21 -18.97
C VAL A 9 9.80 -12.74 -19.02
N TYR A 10 10.77 -12.33 -18.21
CA TYR A 10 11.27 -10.97 -18.16
C TYR A 10 12.71 -10.93 -18.70
N LEU A 11 12.95 -10.09 -19.70
CA LEU A 11 14.27 -9.79 -20.25
C LEU A 11 14.72 -8.43 -19.70
N LEU A 12 15.70 -8.44 -18.80
CA LEU A 12 16.26 -7.22 -18.21
C LEU A 12 17.56 -6.85 -18.93
N ALA A 13 17.59 -5.65 -19.50
CA ALA A 13 18.80 -4.98 -19.96
C ALA A 13 19.35 -4.13 -18.80
N LEU A 14 20.47 -4.57 -18.22
CA LEU A 14 21.12 -3.87 -17.12
C LEU A 14 22.20 -2.95 -17.69
N LYS A 15 22.23 -1.70 -17.20
CA LYS A 15 23.27 -0.73 -17.51
C LYS A 15 23.76 -0.12 -16.21
N ALA A 16 25.08 -0.08 -16.02
CA ALA A 16 25.68 0.69 -14.94
C ALA A 16 25.81 2.15 -15.41
N SER A 17 25.21 3.09 -14.69
CA SER A 17 25.58 4.50 -14.77
C SER A 17 26.77 4.74 -13.83
N GLY A 18 27.85 5.31 -14.37
CA GLY A 18 28.97 5.79 -13.55
C GLY A 18 28.52 6.95 -12.67
N GLU A 19 29.21 7.10 -11.53
CA GLU A 19 29.05 8.07 -10.43
C GLU A 19 27.87 9.07 -10.53
N SER A 20 26.95 8.93 -9.56
CA SER A 20 26.06 9.98 -9.06
C SER A 20 24.78 10.35 -9.82
N GLU A 21 24.30 9.56 -10.77
CA GLU A 21 22.92 9.75 -11.26
C GLU A 21 22.11 8.44 -11.30
N ALA A 22 21.11 8.38 -10.42
CA ALA A 22 20.02 7.40 -10.32
C ALA A 22 20.37 5.97 -9.86
N PHE A 23 20.52 5.80 -8.54
CA PHE A 23 20.34 4.49 -7.91
C PHE A 23 18.87 4.06 -8.00
N ASN A 24 18.58 3.00 -8.77
CA ASN A 24 17.23 2.47 -8.95
C ASN A 24 16.93 1.42 -7.88
N ALA A 25 16.46 1.86 -6.70
CA ALA A 25 16.24 1.00 -5.54
C ALA A 25 15.09 -0.02 -5.74
N ALA A 26 14.15 0.25 -6.65
CA ALA A 26 13.07 -0.67 -6.99
C ALA A 26 12.55 -0.43 -8.41
N VAL A 27 12.21 -1.53 -9.10
CA VAL A 27 11.50 -1.51 -10.39
C VAL A 27 10.19 -2.26 -10.21
N SER A 28 9.08 -1.65 -10.65
CA SER A 28 7.76 -2.27 -10.63
C SER A 28 7.15 -2.26 -12.02
N TRP A 29 6.28 -3.24 -12.30
CA TRP A 29 5.57 -3.36 -13.57
C TRP A 29 4.07 -3.34 -13.31
N THR A 30 3.34 -2.53 -14.08
CA THR A 30 1.88 -2.55 -14.08
C THR A 30 1.42 -3.40 -15.26
N HIS A 31 0.65 -4.45 -14.98
CA HIS A 31 0.06 -5.27 -16.03
C HIS A 31 -1.37 -4.81 -16.30
N PRO A 32 -1.73 -4.44 -17.54
CA PRO A 32 -3.12 -4.20 -17.87
C PRO A 32 -3.90 -5.52 -17.72
N LEU A 33 -5.09 -5.44 -17.13
CA LEU A 33 -6.00 -6.58 -17.09
C LEU A 33 -6.33 -7.02 -18.52
N PRO A 34 -6.45 -8.34 -18.78
CA PRO A 34 -6.92 -8.82 -20.07
C PRO A 34 -8.27 -8.16 -20.36
N GLN A 35 -8.32 -7.34 -21.40
CA GLN A 35 -9.60 -6.83 -21.88
C GLN A 35 -10.40 -8.05 -22.34
N ALA A 36 -11.53 -8.29 -21.68
CA ALA A 36 -12.47 -9.31 -22.14
C ALA A 36 -12.78 -9.04 -23.62
N PRO A 37 -12.82 -10.06 -24.48
CA PRO A 37 -13.10 -9.87 -25.89
C PRO A 37 -14.43 -9.14 -26.03
N LYS A 38 -14.41 -7.98 -26.70
CA LYS A 38 -15.63 -7.25 -27.05
C LYS A 38 -16.42 -8.14 -28.01
N SER A 39 -17.38 -8.91 -27.50
CA SER A 39 -18.40 -9.53 -28.34
C SER A 39 -19.19 -8.41 -29.02
N GLN A 40 -18.90 -8.18 -30.30
CA GLN A 40 -19.79 -7.47 -31.19
C GLN A 40 -21.01 -8.36 -31.39
N VAL A 41 -22.06 -8.11 -30.63
CA VAL A 41 -23.40 -8.55 -30.99
C VAL A 41 -24.23 -7.29 -31.19
N ALA A 42 -24.50 -6.98 -32.46
CA ALA A 42 -25.48 -6.00 -32.84
C ALA A 42 -26.87 -6.53 -32.47
N VAL A 43 -27.54 -5.86 -31.52
CA VAL A 43 -29.00 -5.90 -31.37
C VAL A 43 -29.44 -4.48 -31.01
N GLY A 44 -30.53 -4.04 -31.64
CA GLY A 44 -31.07 -2.68 -31.63
C GLY A 44 -31.57 -2.16 -30.26
N PRO A 45 -32.26 -1.01 -30.27
CA PRO A 45 -32.44 -0.18 -29.09
C PRO A 45 -33.39 -0.83 -28.08
N ALA A 46 -32.83 -1.41 -27.02
CA ALA A 46 -33.55 -1.80 -25.83
C ALA A 46 -32.87 -1.18 -24.60
N GLU A 47 -33.59 -0.23 -24.02
CA GLU A 47 -33.52 0.29 -22.65
C GLU A 47 -32.27 -0.03 -21.83
N ILE A 48 -31.46 1.01 -21.63
CA ILE A 48 -30.50 1.08 -20.53
C ILE A 48 -31.31 1.31 -19.25
N THR A 49 -31.96 0.28 -18.73
CA THR A 49 -32.26 0.23 -17.30
C THR A 49 -31.02 -0.33 -16.62
N PRO A 50 -30.29 0.46 -15.81
CA PRO A 50 -29.21 -0.09 -15.01
C PRO A 50 -29.82 -1.07 -14.01
N LYS A 51 -29.63 -2.36 -14.28
CA LYS A 51 -29.86 -3.42 -13.28
C LYS A 51 -29.05 -3.05 -12.04
N PRO A 52 -29.64 -3.00 -10.84
CA PRO A 52 -28.89 -2.72 -9.63
C PRO A 52 -27.80 -3.78 -9.48
N THR A 53 -26.54 -3.36 -9.65
CA THR A 53 -25.40 -4.08 -9.08
C THR A 53 -25.74 -4.31 -7.62
N ALA A 54 -25.63 -5.56 -7.16
CA ALA A 54 -25.85 -5.93 -5.76
C ALA A 54 -25.20 -4.88 -4.84
N PRO A 55 -25.84 -4.50 -3.73
CA PRO A 55 -25.27 -3.52 -2.82
C PRO A 55 -23.85 -3.97 -2.48
N ALA A 56 -22.86 -3.12 -2.78
CA ALA A 56 -21.52 -3.32 -2.27
C ALA A 56 -21.66 -3.55 -0.75
N PRO A 57 -20.92 -4.50 -0.15
CA PRO A 57 -20.92 -4.61 1.30
C PRO A 57 -20.63 -3.22 1.86
N ILE A 58 -21.43 -2.81 2.83
CA ILE A 58 -21.21 -1.56 3.56
C ILE A 58 -19.89 -1.76 4.28
N LEU A 59 -18.79 -1.33 3.67
CA LEU A 59 -17.47 -1.42 4.29
C LEU A 59 -17.40 -0.25 5.25
N SER A 60 -17.40 -0.55 6.54
CA SER A 60 -17.23 0.46 7.58
C SER A 60 -15.88 1.12 7.38
N ALA A 61 -15.90 2.40 7.02
CA ALA A 61 -14.72 3.25 7.00
C ALA A 61 -14.41 3.70 8.43
N HIS A 62 -13.13 3.79 8.77
CA HIS A 62 -12.68 4.23 10.09
C HIS A 62 -11.86 5.50 10.00
N GLY A 63 -12.26 6.51 10.79
CA GLY A 63 -11.53 7.76 10.90
C GLY A 63 -10.24 7.64 11.72
N PRO A 64 -9.47 8.75 11.82
CA PRO A 64 -8.21 8.81 12.56
C PRO A 64 -8.30 8.39 14.03
N GLU A 65 -9.44 8.64 14.66
CA GLU A 65 -9.73 8.27 16.05
C GLU A 65 -9.70 6.77 16.29
N ALA A 66 -9.95 5.97 15.24
CA ALA A 66 -9.91 4.53 15.29
C ALA A 66 -8.48 3.97 15.20
N TYR A 67 -7.45 4.80 15.09
CA TYR A 67 -6.06 4.35 15.06
C TYR A 67 -5.25 4.97 16.21
N ARG A 68 -4.20 4.27 16.62
CA ARG A 68 -3.25 4.70 17.63
C ARG A 68 -1.85 4.54 17.09
N ILE A 69 -1.12 5.63 17.05
CA ILE A 69 0.28 5.68 16.63
C ILE A 69 1.12 5.70 17.90
N ARG A 70 2.03 4.73 18.05
CA ARG A 70 2.96 4.63 19.17
C ARG A 70 4.40 4.69 18.66
N THR A 71 5.22 5.48 19.33
CA THR A 71 6.66 5.52 19.07
C THR A 71 7.42 4.88 20.22
N GLY A 72 8.65 4.44 19.95
CA GLY A 72 9.59 4.08 21.01
C GLY A 72 10.05 5.31 21.81
N TRP A 73 11.15 5.14 22.54
CA TRP A 73 11.73 6.18 23.41
C TRP A 73 11.99 7.51 22.70
N ARG A 74 12.46 7.46 21.44
CA ARG A 74 12.67 8.65 20.62
C ARG A 74 11.65 8.66 19.48
N LYS A 75 10.83 9.70 19.44
CA LYS A 75 9.88 9.96 18.34
C LYS A 75 10.67 10.32 17.07
N PRO A 76 10.56 9.56 15.98
CA PRO A 76 11.18 9.94 14.71
C PRO A 76 10.44 11.11 14.04
N GLU A 77 11.16 11.95 13.31
CA GLU A 77 10.58 13.08 12.55
C GLU A 77 9.56 12.61 11.50
N TRP A 78 9.76 11.40 10.97
CA TRP A 78 8.88 10.75 10.00
C TRP A 78 7.63 10.10 10.63
N THR A 79 7.35 10.30 11.91
CA THR A 79 6.17 9.69 12.56
C THR A 79 4.88 10.13 11.83
N PRO A 80 3.99 9.20 11.41
CA PRO A 80 2.72 9.58 10.78
C PRO A 80 1.90 10.51 11.66
N VAL A 81 1.18 11.43 11.02
CA VAL A 81 0.29 12.38 11.71
C VAL A 81 -1.13 11.86 11.84
N SER A 82 -1.57 11.00 10.91
CA SER A 82 -2.91 10.45 10.86
C SER A 82 -2.94 9.12 10.11
N VAL A 83 -3.85 8.23 10.52
CA VAL A 83 -4.12 6.96 9.83
C VAL A 83 -5.62 6.76 9.80
N HIS A 84 -6.19 6.48 8.64
CA HIS A 84 -7.61 6.19 8.48
C HIS A 84 -7.79 5.14 7.38
N ASP A 85 -8.99 4.58 7.27
CA ASP A 85 -9.34 3.67 6.19
C ASP A 85 -10.68 4.04 5.55
N ASP A 86 -10.88 3.64 4.30
CA ASP A 86 -12.15 3.76 3.58
C ASP A 86 -12.95 2.45 3.57
N GLY A 87 -12.61 1.52 4.47
CA GLY A 87 -13.15 0.17 4.51
C GLY A 87 -12.52 -0.81 3.49
N ARG A 88 -11.62 -0.34 2.61
CA ARG A 88 -10.89 -1.18 1.64
C ARG A 88 -9.38 -1.00 1.74
N GLN A 89 -8.95 0.25 1.74
CA GLN A 89 -7.58 0.69 1.76
C GLN A 89 -7.31 1.48 3.04
N THR A 90 -6.10 1.33 3.58
CA THR A 90 -5.64 2.16 4.69
C THR A 90 -4.75 3.27 4.16
N PHE A 91 -4.98 4.48 4.64
CA PHE A 91 -4.24 5.69 4.31
C PHE A 91 -3.43 6.13 5.53
N ILE A 92 -2.11 6.21 5.37
CA ILE A 92 -1.17 6.64 6.41
C ILE A 92 -0.58 7.97 5.96
N THR A 93 -0.93 9.06 6.62
CA THR A 93 -0.48 10.41 6.28
C THR A 93 0.74 10.78 7.10
N PHE A 94 1.80 11.23 6.42
CA PHE A 94 3.06 11.63 7.04
C PHE A 94 3.21 13.16 7.08
N PRO A 95 4.07 13.71 7.94
CA PRO A 95 4.44 15.11 7.86
C PRO A 95 5.18 15.41 6.54
N GLU A 96 5.12 16.66 6.08
CA GLU A 96 5.75 17.08 4.82
C GLU A 96 7.28 16.88 4.82
N THR A 97 7.90 16.89 6.00
CA THR A 97 9.32 16.62 6.23
C THR A 97 9.76 15.22 5.80
N LEU A 98 8.84 14.27 5.60
CA LEU A 98 9.14 12.94 5.05
C LEU A 98 9.74 13.03 3.63
N ALA A 99 9.47 14.10 2.88
CA ALA A 99 9.96 14.25 1.50
C ALA A 99 11.50 14.22 1.39
N THR A 100 12.22 14.57 2.47
CA THR A 100 13.68 14.69 2.49
C THR A 100 14.38 13.49 3.14
N THR A 101 13.62 12.51 3.66
CA THR A 101 14.17 11.37 4.42
C THR A 101 13.86 10.05 3.72
N GLU A 102 14.61 8.99 4.04
CA GLU A 102 14.32 7.63 3.59
C GLU A 102 12.87 7.24 3.93
N ALA A 103 12.18 6.63 2.96
CA ALA A 103 10.79 6.22 3.09
C ALA A 103 10.68 4.95 3.96
N PRO A 104 10.00 4.96 5.11
CA PRO A 104 9.98 3.81 6.02
C PRO A 104 9.27 2.60 5.38
N PRO A 105 9.91 1.41 5.29
CA PRO A 105 9.20 0.17 5.01
C PRO A 105 8.03 -0.08 5.96
N LEU A 106 6.88 -0.44 5.39
CA LEU A 106 5.66 -0.80 6.12
C LEU A 106 5.50 -2.32 6.21
N PHE A 107 5.36 -2.81 7.43
CA PHE A 107 5.05 -4.20 7.75
C PHE A 107 3.67 -4.29 8.40
N VAL A 108 2.82 -5.18 7.90
CA VAL A 108 1.55 -5.51 8.56
C VAL A 108 1.78 -6.73 9.43
N MET A 109 1.30 -6.68 10.67
CA MET A 109 1.41 -7.80 11.60
C MET A 109 0.19 -8.72 11.41
N ASN A 110 0.43 -10.02 11.23
CA ASN A 110 -0.66 -11.00 11.21
C ASN A 110 -1.13 -11.32 12.65
N GLU A 111 -2.15 -12.17 12.78
CA GLU A 111 -2.71 -12.59 14.08
C GLU A 111 -1.69 -13.31 14.97
N ARG A 112 -0.67 -13.94 14.38
CA ARG A 112 0.44 -14.60 15.08
C ARG A 112 1.56 -13.62 15.48
N GLY A 113 1.44 -12.33 15.15
CA GLY A 113 2.45 -11.32 15.43
C GLY A 113 3.67 -11.37 14.50
N GLU A 114 3.56 -12.04 13.35
CA GLU A 114 4.61 -12.06 12.34
C GLU A 114 4.49 -10.84 11.41
N ALA A 115 5.62 -10.21 11.11
CA ALA A 115 5.69 -9.05 10.23
C ALA A 115 5.67 -9.48 8.75
N GLN A 116 4.67 -9.02 8.01
CA GLN A 116 4.52 -9.27 6.58
C GLN A 116 4.74 -7.99 5.80
N LEU A 117 5.68 -8.02 4.84
CA LEU A 117 5.82 -6.93 3.89
C LEU A 117 4.56 -6.89 3.02
N THR A 118 3.92 -5.73 2.97
CA THR A 118 2.70 -5.53 2.20
C THR A 118 2.95 -4.64 0.98
N ASN A 119 2.06 -4.74 -0.01
CA ASN A 119 2.10 -3.81 -1.12
C ASN A 119 1.52 -2.47 -0.69
N TRP A 120 2.29 -1.41 -0.87
CA TRP A 120 1.89 -0.04 -0.59
C TRP A 120 2.38 0.86 -1.70
N ARG A 121 1.68 1.98 -1.88
CA ARG A 121 2.05 3.02 -2.84
C ARG A 121 2.09 4.37 -2.14
N LYS A 122 3.06 5.22 -2.50
CA LYS A 122 3.12 6.60 -2.02
C LYS A 122 2.25 7.49 -2.91
N HIS A 123 1.43 8.33 -2.29
CA HIS A 123 0.63 9.35 -2.95
C HIS A 123 0.78 10.67 -2.18
N GLY A 124 1.57 11.60 -2.71
CA GLY A 124 1.98 12.81 -1.98
C GLY A 124 2.77 12.46 -0.71
N ASN A 125 2.33 12.96 0.45
CA ASN A 125 2.90 12.61 1.75
C ASN A 125 2.29 11.33 2.36
N SER A 126 1.36 10.65 1.68
CA SER A 126 0.60 9.55 2.27
C SER A 126 0.98 8.21 1.66
N TYR A 127 0.96 7.16 2.47
CA TYR A 127 0.98 5.79 1.97
C TYR A 127 -0.45 5.29 1.83
N VAL A 128 -0.72 4.63 0.71
CA VAL A 128 -1.97 3.92 0.45
C VAL A 128 -1.65 2.43 0.46
N VAL A 129 -2.31 1.71 1.34
CA VAL A 129 -2.15 0.28 1.55
C VAL A 129 -3.39 -0.41 1.01
N ASP A 130 -3.24 -1.38 0.12
CA ASP A 130 -4.36 -2.04 -0.56
C ASP A 130 -5.12 -3.06 0.32
N ARG A 131 -5.06 -2.90 1.65
CA ARG A 131 -5.75 -3.73 2.63
C ARG A 131 -5.91 -3.03 3.98
N LEU A 132 -6.93 -3.47 4.72
CA LEU A 132 -7.08 -3.16 6.14
C LEU A 132 -6.11 -3.99 7.00
N PHE A 133 -5.72 -3.44 8.16
CA PHE A 133 -4.91 -4.13 9.14
C PHE A 133 -5.30 -3.74 10.57
N GLN A 134 -5.02 -4.64 11.52
CA GLN A 134 -5.18 -4.35 12.95
C GLN A 134 -3.91 -3.76 13.57
N LYS A 135 -2.75 -4.25 13.14
CA LYS A 135 -1.44 -3.81 13.61
C LYS A 135 -0.48 -3.68 12.43
N ALA A 136 0.29 -2.62 12.41
CA ALA A 136 1.37 -2.40 11.46
C ALA A 136 2.56 -1.72 12.12
N GLU A 137 3.73 -1.90 11.52
CA GLU A 137 4.98 -1.30 11.95
C GLU A 137 5.68 -0.62 10.77
N LEU A 138 6.09 0.62 10.98
CA LEU A 138 7.00 1.33 10.11
C LEU A 138 8.39 1.26 10.74
N ARG A 139 9.41 0.91 9.95
CA ARG A 139 10.76 0.68 10.45
C ARG A 139 11.79 1.40 9.58
N ILE A 140 12.74 2.13 10.16
CA ILE A 140 13.91 2.69 9.46
C ILE A 140 15.17 2.42 10.27
N GLY A 141 16.27 2.07 9.59
CA GLY A 141 17.59 1.87 10.17
C GLY A 141 18.08 0.42 10.16
N GLY A 142 19.34 0.23 10.54
CA GLY A 142 20.03 -1.07 10.58
C GLY A 142 19.85 -1.81 11.91
N GLU A 143 20.93 -1.97 12.69
CA GLU A 143 20.94 -2.80 13.92
C GLU A 143 19.95 -2.37 15.00
N ARG A 144 19.60 -1.08 15.07
CA ARG A 144 18.62 -0.54 16.02
C ARG A 144 17.58 0.29 15.28
N PRO A 145 16.59 -0.35 14.65
CA PRO A 145 15.64 0.37 13.83
C PRO A 145 14.75 1.26 14.69
N GLN A 146 14.48 2.45 14.19
CA GLN A 146 13.40 3.28 14.68
C GLN A 146 12.09 2.63 14.25
N ILE A 147 11.24 2.28 15.22
CA ILE A 147 9.96 1.62 14.98
C ILE A 147 8.83 2.54 15.42
N VAL A 148 7.88 2.77 14.51
CA VAL A 148 6.59 3.38 14.81
C VAL A 148 5.51 2.33 14.59
N LYS A 149 4.71 2.08 15.64
CA LYS A 149 3.62 1.10 15.61
C LYS A 149 2.30 1.79 15.38
N ILE A 150 1.47 1.21 14.54
CA ILE A 150 0.12 1.67 14.23
C ILE A 150 -0.82 0.54 14.63
N GLU A 151 -1.76 0.85 15.53
CA GLU A 151 -2.72 -0.11 16.05
C GLU A 151 -4.13 0.44 15.86
N ARG A 152 -5.03 -0.35 15.30
CA ARG A 152 -6.45 0.00 15.25
C ARG A 152 -7.07 -0.16 16.64
N ARG A 153 -7.89 0.80 17.04
CA ARG A 153 -8.69 0.83 18.27
C ARG A 153 -9.99 0.06 18.01
N GLY A 154 -9.91 -1.26 18.05
CA GLY A 154 -11.04 -2.19 17.95
C GLY A 154 -10.50 -3.59 17.62
N ASP A 155 -10.83 -4.68 18.30
CA ASP A 155 -11.99 -5.01 19.12
C ASP A 155 -11.45 -5.78 20.35
N GLN A 156 -11.63 -5.26 21.57
CA GLN A 156 -11.47 -6.08 22.78
C GLN A 156 -12.86 -6.67 23.04
N SER A 157 -13.16 -7.80 22.39
CA SER A 157 -14.25 -8.67 22.84
C SER A 157 -13.77 -9.54 23.99
#